data_AF-A0A4Y2I9H1-F1
#
_entry.id   AF-A0A4Y2I9H1-F1
#
_cell.length_a   1.000
_cell.length_b   1.000
_cell.length_c   1.000
_cell.angle_alpha   90.00
_cell.angle_beta   90.00
_cell.angle_gamma   90.00
#
_symmetry.space_group_name_H-M   'P 1'
#
loop_
_entity.id
_entity.type
_entity.pdbx_description
1 polymer ?
#
loop_
_entity_poly.entity_id
_entity_poly.type
_entity_poly.pdbx_seq_one_letter_code
_entity_poly.pdbx_strand_id
1 'polypeptide(L)'
;DFIGAVFPTVPVDTESLLKLPDWCGEQTMFNFAANLYTLLYLRLSGQRMPQLEREAFQHLRAGYQRQLSYQLSDGSFSPFRWDTPPSVW
;
A
#
# COMPACT_ATOMS: atom_id res chain seq x y z
N ASP A 1 13.89 -5.35 22.53
CA ASP A 1 12.45 -5.15 22.68
C ASP A 1 11.88 -4.79 21.31
N PHE A 2 11.29 -5.76 20.62
CA PHE A 2 10.91 -5.66 19.20
C PHE A 2 9.44 -5.26 19.09
N ILE A 3 9.15 -3.97 19.20
CA ILE A 3 7.96 -3.42 18.53
C ILE A 3 8.40 -3.10 17.09
N GLY A 4 8.61 -4.17 16.32
CA GLY A 4 8.74 -4.11 14.87
C GLY A 4 7.37 -3.87 14.25
N ALA A 5 7.32 -3.41 12.99
CA ALA A 5 6.06 -3.12 12.32
C ALA A 5 5.06 -4.28 12.42
N VAL A 6 3.77 -3.99 12.22
CA VAL A 6 2.68 -4.98 12.17
C VAL A 6 2.93 -5.92 11.00
N PHE A 7 3.84 -6.84 11.23
CA PHE A 7 4.32 -7.84 10.31
C PHE A 7 3.75 -9.15 10.83
N PRO A 8 2.95 -9.87 10.02
CA PRO A 8 2.59 -11.24 10.32
C PRO A 8 3.86 -12.05 10.62
N THR A 9 3.75 -13.12 11.42
CA THR A 9 4.85 -14.04 11.78
C THR A 9 5.39 -14.88 10.61
N VAL A 10 4.97 -14.54 9.39
CA VAL A 10 5.46 -15.09 8.13
C VAL A 10 6.56 -14.14 7.64
N PRO A 11 7.73 -14.62 7.15
CA PRO A 11 8.74 -13.71 6.62
C PRO A 11 8.10 -12.72 5.64
N VAL A 12 8.15 -11.44 6.00
CA VAL A 12 7.62 -10.34 5.20
C VAL A 12 8.61 -10.09 4.09
N ASP A 13 8.56 -10.97 3.10
CA ASP A 13 9.11 -10.71 1.79
C ASP A 13 8.11 -9.82 1.05
N THR A 14 8.62 -8.93 0.21
CA THR A 14 7.86 -8.23 -0.83
C THR A 14 6.83 -9.14 -1.47
N GLU A 15 7.17 -10.40 -1.80
CA GLU A 15 6.20 -11.36 -2.35
C GLU A 15 4.99 -11.67 -1.45
N SER A 16 5.12 -11.66 -0.12
CA SER A 16 4.01 -12.01 0.79
C SER A 16 3.08 -10.83 1.05
N LEU A 17 3.58 -9.59 0.99
CA LEU A 17 2.75 -8.37 0.95
C LEU A 17 2.08 -8.17 -0.43
N LEU A 18 2.69 -8.65 -1.51
CA LEU A 18 2.19 -8.47 -2.88
C LEU A 18 1.17 -9.53 -3.34
N LYS A 19 0.96 -10.60 -2.55
CA LYS A 19 0.11 -11.75 -2.94
C LYS A 19 -1.28 -11.78 -2.31
N LEU A 20 -1.68 -10.77 -1.53
CA LEU A 20 -3.10 -10.62 -1.21
C LEU A 20 -3.81 -10.14 -2.49
N PRO A 21 -4.76 -10.92 -3.03
CA PRO A 21 -5.45 -10.48 -4.23
C PRO A 21 -6.30 -9.27 -3.85
N ASP A 22 -5.85 -8.09 -4.29
CA ASP A 22 -6.55 -6.81 -4.05
C ASP A 22 -7.78 -6.74 -4.94
N TRP A 23 -8.97 -6.92 -4.37
CA TRP A 23 -10.22 -6.87 -5.14
C TRP A 23 -10.95 -5.54 -5.01
N CYS A 24 -10.58 -4.72 -4.02
CA CYS A 24 -11.21 -3.43 -3.76
C CYS A 24 -10.18 -2.29 -3.53
N GLY A 25 -10.65 -1.05 -3.70
CA GLY A 25 -9.87 0.17 -3.48
C GLY A 25 -9.46 0.37 -2.03
N GLU A 26 -10.25 -0.12 -1.07
CA GLU A 26 -9.92 -0.04 0.36
C GLU A 26 -8.67 -0.86 0.70
N GLN A 27 -8.62 -2.13 0.26
CA GLN A 27 -7.46 -3.00 0.45
C GLN A 27 -6.21 -2.44 -0.26
N THR A 28 -6.39 -1.92 -1.48
CA THR A 28 -5.31 -1.26 -2.24
C THR A 28 -4.75 -0.07 -1.46
N MET A 29 -5.60 0.80 -0.91
CA MET A 29 -5.17 1.97 -0.14
C MET A 29 -4.52 1.58 1.19
N PHE A 30 -5.03 0.56 1.89
CA PHE A 30 -4.42 0.05 3.12
C PHE A 30 -2.98 -0.39 2.88
N ASN A 31 -2.76 -1.24 1.87
CA ASN A 31 -1.43 -1.74 1.50
C ASN A 31 -0.50 -0.59 1.08
N PHE A 32 -1.01 0.37 0.31
CA PHE A 32 -0.25 1.56 -0.08
C PHE A 32 0.21 2.37 1.14
N ALA A 33 -0.71 2.69 2.05
CA ALA A 33 -0.44 3.48 3.25
C ALA A 33 0.56 2.76 4.18
N ALA A 34 0.36 1.47 4.45
CA ALA A 34 1.25 0.68 5.31
C ALA A 34 2.71 0.68 4.79
N ASN A 35 2.89 0.49 3.49
CA ASN A 35 4.21 0.53 2.86
C ASN A 35 4.83 1.93 2.93
N LEU A 36 4.05 2.98 2.65
CA LEU A 36 4.52 4.37 2.70
C LEU A 36 4.98 4.77 4.11
N TYR A 37 4.18 4.47 5.13
CA TYR A 37 4.51 4.78 6.53
C TYR A 37 5.71 3.97 7.05
N THR A 38 5.85 2.71 6.62
CA THR A 38 7.01 1.89 6.96
C THR A 38 8.30 2.51 6.40
N LEU A 39 8.30 2.92 5.13
CA LEU A 39 9.44 3.62 4.54
C LEU A 39 9.75 4.95 5.24
N LEU A 40 8.72 5.71 5.59
CA LEU A 40 8.88 6.96 6.33
C LEU A 40 9.54 6.72 7.69
N TYR A 41 9.09 5.70 8.42
CA TYR A 41 9.68 5.31 9.70
C TYR A 41 11.15 4.90 9.58
N LEU A 42 11.48 4.01 8.63
CA LEU A 42 12.86 3.57 8.41
C LEU A 42 13.77 4.75 8.06
N ARG A 43 13.28 5.71 7.27
CA ARG A 43 14.01 6.93 6.92
C ARG A 43 14.24 7.82 8.15
N LEU A 44 13.22 8.05 8.97
CA LEU A 44 13.30 8.92 10.15
C LEU A 44 14.13 8.32 11.29
N SER A 45 14.11 6.98 11.44
CA SER A 45 14.90 6.26 12.44
C SER A 45 16.36 6.01 12.02
N GLY A 46 16.76 6.44 10.81
CA GLY A 46 18.11 6.23 10.28
C GLY A 46 18.39 4.81 9.77
N GLN A 47 17.38 3.93 9.73
CA GLN A 47 17.48 2.55 9.28
C GLN A 47 17.35 2.43 7.75
N ARG A 48 18.15 3.22 7.02
CA ARG A 48 18.03 3.35 5.57
C ARG A 48 18.71 2.18 4.85
N MET A 49 17.97 1.58 3.93
CA MET A 49 18.45 0.51 3.05
C MET A 49 18.14 0.88 1.59
N PRO A 50 19.09 1.45 0.83
CA PRO A 50 18.83 1.98 -0.52
C PRO A 50 18.24 0.98 -1.52
N GLN A 51 18.60 -0.31 -1.40
CA GLN A 51 18.02 -1.38 -2.21
C GLN A 51 16.52 -1.52 -1.95
N LEU A 52 16.15 -1.67 -0.66
CA LEU A 52 14.77 -1.81 -0.21
C LEU A 52 13.94 -0.55 -0.53
N GLU A 53 14.50 0.65 -0.37
CA GLU A 53 13.83 1.90 -0.73
C GLU A 53 13.44 1.89 -2.22
N ARG A 54 14.34 1.47 -3.12
CA ARG A 54 14.06 1.43 -4.57
C ARG A 54 12.93 0.47 -4.93
N GLU A 55 12.96 -0.74 -4.37
CA GLU A 55 11.93 -1.76 -4.59
C GLU A 55 10.57 -1.28 -4.04
N ALA A 56 10.55 -0.76 -2.82
CA ALA A 56 9.34 -0.22 -2.22
C ALA A 56 8.75 0.97 -3.01
N PHE A 57 9.58 1.84 -3.60
CA PHE A 57 9.10 2.90 -4.50
C PHE A 57 8.49 2.37 -5.80
N GLN A 58 8.89 1.20 -6.30
CA GLN A 58 8.23 0.57 -7.43
C GLN A 58 6.83 0.08 -7.04
N HIS A 59 6.71 -0.55 -5.86
CA HIS A 59 5.42 -1.00 -5.32
C HIS A 59 4.48 0.16 -5.01
N LEU A 60 4.97 1.25 -4.43
CA LEU A 60 4.17 2.47 -4.20
C LEU A 60 3.65 3.05 -5.52
N ARG A 61 4.47 3.10 -6.58
CA ARG A 61 4.02 3.55 -7.90
C ARG A 61 2.91 2.67 -8.46
N ALA A 62 3.06 1.35 -8.37
CA ALA A 62 2.04 0.40 -8.80
C ALA A 62 0.74 0.54 -7.98
N GLY A 63 0.84 0.65 -6.66
CA GLY A 63 -0.28 0.86 -5.75
C GLY A 63 -1.01 2.18 -6.01
N TYR A 64 -0.27 3.27 -6.25
CA TYR A 64 -0.85 4.56 -6.62
C TYR A 64 -1.63 4.49 -7.94
N GLN A 65 -1.02 3.91 -8.98
CA GLN A 65 -1.68 3.73 -10.27
C GLN A 65 -2.93 2.83 -10.15
N ARG A 66 -2.85 1.78 -9.32
CA ARG A 66 -4.01 0.93 -9.01
C ARG A 66 -5.08 1.73 -8.27
N GLN A 67 -4.73 2.57 -7.31
CA GLN A 67 -5.71 3.38 -6.57
C GLN A 67 -6.47 4.34 -7.49
N LEU A 68 -5.76 4.99 -8.42
CA LEU A 68 -6.38 5.89 -9.40
C LEU A 68 -7.44 5.21 -10.29
N SER A 69 -7.34 3.90 -10.50
CA SER A 69 -8.35 3.16 -11.27
C SER A 69 -9.70 3.00 -10.56
N TYR A 70 -9.77 3.33 -9.27
CA TYR A 70 -11.02 3.39 -8.50
C TYR A 70 -11.62 4.81 -8.43
N GLN A 71 -10.96 5.80 -9.04
CA GLN A 71 -11.44 7.17 -9.10
C GLN A 71 -12.54 7.31 -10.15
N LEU A 72 -13.64 7.96 -9.78
CA LEU A 72 -14.77 8.30 -10.65
C LEU A 72 -14.51 9.65 -11.36
N SER A 73 -15.36 9.97 -12.34
CA SER A 73 -15.22 11.18 -13.16
C SER A 73 -15.40 12.50 -12.38
N ASP A 74 -16.11 12.47 -11.25
CA ASP A 74 -16.28 13.59 -10.33
C ASP A 74 -15.12 13.72 -9.32
N GLY A 75 -14.14 12.81 -9.38
CA GLY A 75 -12.96 12.78 -8.51
C GLY A 75 -13.13 11.99 -7.22
N SER A 76 -14.35 11.50 -6.93
CA SER A 76 -14.61 10.60 -5.80
C SER A 76 -14.01 9.21 -6.02
N PHE A 77 -13.91 8.38 -4.98
CA PHE A 77 -13.39 7.02 -5.08
C PHE A 77 -14.46 6.00 -4.71
N SER A 78 -14.56 4.94 -5.52
CA SER A 78 -15.41 3.80 -5.23
C SER A 78 -14.58 2.64 -4.66
N PRO A 79 -15.13 1.82 -3.73
CA PRO A 79 -14.46 0.60 -3.29
C PRO A 79 -14.24 -0.41 -4.42
N PHE A 80 -15.01 -0.37 -5.52
CA PHE A 80 -14.85 -1.32 -6.63
C PHE A 80 -14.87 -0.60 -7.99
N ARG A 81 -14.37 -1.26 -9.04
CA ARG A 81 -14.28 -0.68 -10.41
C ARG A 81 -15.53 -0.87 -11.25
N TRP A 82 -16.49 -1.66 -10.79
CA TRP A 82 -17.81 -1.78 -11.41
C TRP A 82 -18.78 -0.79 -10.77
N ASP A 83 -20.02 -0.74 -11.28
CA ASP A 83 -21.03 0.25 -10.88
C ASP A 83 -21.33 0.15 -9.37
N THR A 84 -20.64 0.97 -8.60
CA THR A 84 -20.69 1.04 -7.15
C THR A 84 -20.61 2.51 -6.76
N PRO A 85 -21.46 2.96 -5.82
CA PRO A 85 -21.46 4.34 -5.39
C PRO A 85 -20.13 4.70 -4.70
N PRO A 86 -19.72 5.98 -4.77
CA PRO A 86 -18.51 6.42 -4.10
C PRO A 86 -18.61 6.30 -2.58
N SER A 87 -17.44 6.15 -1.94
CA SER A 87 -17.29 6.13 -0.49
C SER A 87 -16.82 7.49 0.03
N VAL A 88 -17.32 7.87 1.22
CA VAL A 88 -16.83 9.03 1.99
C VAL A 88 -15.75 8.63 3.01
N TRP A 89 -15.62 7.32 3.27
CA TRP A 89 -14.66 6.75 4.22
C TRP A 89 -13.25 6.70 3.64
#